data_AF-A0A660QL34-F1
#
_entry.id   AF-A0A660QL34-F1
#
_cell.length_a   1.000
_cell.length_b   1.000
_cell.length_c   1.000
_cell.angle_alpha   90.00
_cell.angle_beta   90.00
_cell.angle_gamma   90.00
#
_symmetry.space_group_name_H-M   'P 1'
#
loop_
_entity.id
_entity.type
_entity.pdbx_description
1 polymer ?
#
loop_
_entity_poly.entity_id
_entity_poly.type
_entity_poly.pdbx_seq_one_letter_code
_entity_poly.pdbx_strand_id
1 'polypeptide(L)'
;MGFFGMRRFFLICAVLLVGGAAAFGYTNVLENADSRTITNGWDAAGDMIVGDTTPSNTLIIAAGGSLTNVDAYVGAQAGASDNTATVSGANAEWINTGTLQVGAAGNSNNSVSVSDGGTVTASNLVVFADNAFNLNTNGNLGISGAFNAGQSGFNWNDGGHLSVGGRLWGLPVTNLNNADTTIFDGENKKLTLTGESALWNHSGNHLVVGLEGSGNQLVVTNGGTVQNADAYVGYADTANGNEVVVTGTNSLWANSGTLTVGSTNNVGNSVAVADGGKISAAGLTVNNNNTFNLNAGGNLDISGDFNAGQGGFNWVDDGLLSVGGSLTGMTELDGTDKSLIIDGGSWTTNSDLTIGLDGSGNSLTIQGGGVVSNANAYVGRNAGADSNMVMVTGANSVWANSGTLNVGSADTNAGNMVTVENSGTIAVAGLVIEADNEFNLNSGGTLAISGAFDADPEGLFNWGNDSTLEVGGILDGFTRLDGNEKTLVLDGGSIAIPSDWLEVGYAGSDNTLKALAGATIQSQNGWIGAAKGSDGNSVTIMGTNSSWYVGNQLLVGVLGSGNELIIENHGLVTNASAWVGFGANSNNVTVSGGGSEWLNGALFIGAVATNIT
;
A
#
# COMPACT_ATOMS: atom_id res chain seq x y z
N MET A 1 2.30 77.27 -20.73
CA MET A 1 2.81 75.87 -20.79
C MET A 1 1.59 74.96 -20.85
N GLY A 2 1.53 73.99 -21.80
CA GLY A 2 0.47 72.96 -21.96
C GLY A 2 -0.96 73.50 -22.20
N PHE A 3 -1.59 73.42 -23.39
CA PHE A 3 -2.16 72.22 -24.05
C PHE A 3 -2.96 71.32 -23.06
N PHE A 4 -4.26 70.99 -23.21
CA PHE A 4 -5.35 71.27 -24.18
C PHE A 4 -6.71 70.99 -23.45
N GLY A 5 -7.94 71.32 -23.88
CA GLY A 5 -8.44 72.13 -25.00
C GLY A 5 -9.95 71.91 -25.35
N MET A 6 -10.87 72.70 -24.74
CA MET A 6 -12.28 73.02 -25.14
C MET A 6 -13.30 71.89 -25.50
N ARG A 7 -14.48 71.80 -24.85
CA ARG A 7 -15.77 72.51 -25.16
C ARG A 7 -16.27 72.31 -26.62
N ARG A 8 -17.30 71.48 -26.86
CA ARG A 8 -18.78 71.71 -26.81
C ARG A 8 -19.42 72.34 -28.08
N PHE A 9 -20.33 71.54 -28.69
CA PHE A 9 -21.59 71.90 -29.38
C PHE A 9 -21.65 72.42 -30.84
N PHE A 10 -22.80 72.06 -31.46
CA PHE A 10 -23.44 72.35 -32.77
C PHE A 10 -23.18 71.34 -33.91
N LEU A 11 -24.11 70.99 -34.82
CA LEU A 11 -25.60 70.97 -34.93
C LEU A 11 -25.90 70.51 -36.39
N ILE A 12 -26.87 69.59 -36.57
CA ILE A 12 -27.67 69.29 -37.79
C ILE A 12 -27.02 69.39 -39.19
N CYS A 13 -27.02 68.26 -39.93
CA CYS A 13 -27.48 68.22 -41.33
C CYS A 13 -28.04 66.82 -41.66
N ALA A 14 -29.08 66.71 -42.48
CA ALA A 14 -29.76 65.45 -42.79
C ALA A 14 -29.84 65.19 -44.30
N VAL A 15 -29.41 64.00 -44.76
CA VAL A 15 -29.71 63.41 -46.08
C VAL A 15 -29.83 61.88 -45.93
N LEU A 16 -30.66 61.27 -46.80
CA LEU A 16 -31.11 59.89 -46.82
C LEU A 16 -30.09 58.82 -47.30
N LEU A 17 -30.37 57.59 -46.85
CA LEU A 17 -30.28 56.28 -47.54
C LEU A 17 -29.02 55.37 -47.45
N VAL A 18 -29.31 54.13 -47.01
CA VAL A 18 -28.65 52.81 -47.20
C VAL A 18 -27.26 52.58 -46.58
N GLY A 19 -27.16 51.48 -45.83
CA GLY A 19 -25.90 50.77 -45.55
C GLY A 19 -25.71 50.45 -44.08
N GLY A 20 -25.76 49.17 -43.73
CA GLY A 20 -25.78 48.71 -42.34
C GLY A 20 -24.58 49.13 -41.47
N ALA A 21 -24.87 49.30 -40.18
CA ALA A 21 -23.92 49.18 -39.09
C ALA A 21 -24.67 48.63 -37.87
N ALA A 22 -24.16 47.55 -37.28
CA ALA A 22 -24.68 46.97 -36.04
C ALA A 22 -23.96 47.56 -34.83
N ALA A 23 -24.70 47.79 -33.73
CA ALA A 23 -24.28 47.86 -32.32
C ALA A 23 -25.48 48.39 -31.51
N PHE A 24 -25.85 47.90 -30.32
CA PHE A 24 -25.22 46.91 -29.44
C PHE A 24 -26.25 45.83 -29.09
N GLY A 25 -25.94 44.56 -29.35
CA GLY A 25 -26.71 43.43 -28.83
C GLY A 25 -25.80 42.58 -27.95
N TYR A 26 -26.12 42.43 -26.67
CA TYR A 26 -25.46 41.47 -25.81
C TYR A 26 -25.90 40.07 -26.26
N THR A 27 -25.03 39.34 -26.97
CA THR A 27 -25.41 38.06 -27.60
C THR A 27 -25.67 36.92 -26.62
N ASN A 28 -25.36 37.14 -25.34
CA ASN A 28 -25.37 36.13 -24.27
C ASN A 28 -26.32 36.52 -23.12
N VAL A 29 -27.23 37.46 -23.35
CA VAL A 29 -28.23 37.92 -22.39
C VAL A 29 -29.61 37.66 -22.98
N LEU A 30 -30.34 36.70 -22.41
CA LEU A 30 -31.72 36.40 -22.77
C LEU A 30 -32.64 37.25 -21.88
N GLU A 31 -33.37 38.19 -22.48
CA GLU A 31 -34.23 39.16 -21.78
C GLU A 31 -35.52 39.42 -22.58
N ASN A 32 -36.59 39.80 -21.88
CA ASN A 32 -37.95 40.09 -22.38
C ASN A 32 -38.73 38.83 -22.80
N ALA A 33 -38.65 37.77 -21.98
CA ALA A 33 -39.19 36.43 -22.26
C ALA A 33 -38.60 35.81 -23.54
N ASP A 34 -37.31 36.02 -23.77
CA ASP A 34 -36.57 35.39 -24.86
C ASP A 34 -36.40 33.89 -24.60
N SER A 35 -36.40 33.09 -25.68
CA SER A 35 -36.32 31.63 -25.62
C SER A 35 -35.33 31.13 -26.66
N ARG A 36 -34.20 30.58 -26.21
CA ARG A 36 -33.10 30.17 -27.07
C ARG A 36 -32.77 28.68 -26.92
N THR A 37 -32.81 27.95 -28.03
CA THR A 37 -32.41 26.55 -28.12
C THR A 37 -31.04 26.42 -28.80
N ILE A 38 -30.15 25.64 -28.19
CA ILE A 38 -28.80 25.34 -28.62
C ILE A 38 -28.73 23.86 -29.02
N THR A 39 -28.38 23.61 -30.28
CA THR A 39 -28.25 22.27 -30.89
C THR A 39 -26.90 22.09 -31.60
N ASN A 40 -25.96 22.99 -31.31
CA ASN A 40 -24.61 23.08 -31.85
C ASN A 40 -23.71 23.80 -30.83
N GLY A 41 -22.43 24.00 -31.14
CA GLY A 41 -21.52 24.74 -30.26
C GLY A 41 -21.79 26.25 -30.25
N TRP A 42 -21.84 26.83 -29.05
CA TRP A 42 -21.88 28.26 -28.80
C TRP A 42 -20.88 28.62 -27.69
N ASP A 43 -19.88 29.44 -28.03
CA ASP A 43 -19.02 30.10 -27.06
C ASP A 43 -19.56 31.51 -26.77
N ALA A 44 -19.83 31.81 -25.50
CA ALA A 44 -20.24 33.13 -25.04
C ALA A 44 -19.03 34.09 -24.91
N ALA A 45 -17.80 33.57 -24.79
CA ALA A 45 -16.56 34.32 -24.55
C ALA A 45 -16.56 35.23 -23.29
N GLY A 46 -17.51 35.02 -22.38
CA GLY A 46 -17.77 35.83 -21.20
C GLY A 46 -18.98 35.27 -20.45
N ASP A 47 -19.75 36.12 -19.77
CA ASP A 47 -20.89 35.66 -18.97
C ASP A 47 -22.08 35.22 -19.82
N MET A 48 -22.88 34.30 -19.27
CA MET A 48 -24.19 33.88 -19.80
C MET A 48 -25.29 34.29 -18.83
N ILE A 49 -26.27 35.07 -19.30
CA ILE A 49 -27.38 35.55 -18.46
C ILE A 49 -28.71 35.12 -19.06
N VAL A 50 -29.55 34.47 -18.25
CA VAL A 50 -30.92 34.07 -18.57
C VAL A 50 -31.85 34.81 -17.62
N GLY A 51 -32.38 35.95 -18.06
CA GLY A 51 -33.03 36.94 -17.21
C GLY A 51 -32.01 37.77 -16.41
N ASP A 52 -31.67 38.95 -16.92
CA ASP A 52 -30.89 39.95 -16.15
C ASP A 52 -31.85 40.69 -15.21
N THR A 53 -32.88 41.32 -15.79
CA THR A 53 -33.90 42.10 -15.08
C THR A 53 -35.33 41.64 -15.34
N THR A 54 -35.56 40.83 -16.38
CA THR A 54 -36.91 40.39 -16.79
C THR A 54 -37.20 38.94 -16.38
N PRO A 55 -38.48 38.57 -16.21
CA PRO A 55 -38.87 37.20 -15.92
C PRO A 55 -39.08 36.34 -17.18
N SER A 56 -39.23 35.03 -16.96
CA SER A 56 -39.72 34.05 -17.95
C SER A 56 -38.83 33.85 -19.19
N ASN A 57 -37.53 34.13 -19.12
CA ASN A 57 -36.57 33.80 -20.18
C ASN A 57 -36.17 32.32 -20.11
N THR A 58 -35.85 31.72 -21.25
CA THR A 58 -35.63 30.27 -21.39
C THR A 58 -34.37 29.96 -22.19
N LEU A 59 -33.45 29.19 -21.61
CA LEU A 59 -32.32 28.56 -22.29
C LEU A 59 -32.56 27.05 -22.40
N ILE A 60 -32.36 26.48 -23.58
CA ILE A 60 -32.41 25.03 -23.79
C ILE A 60 -31.13 24.61 -24.49
N ILE A 61 -30.37 23.70 -23.88
CA ILE A 61 -29.27 22.99 -24.51
C ILE A 61 -29.76 21.57 -24.73
N ALA A 62 -30.06 21.25 -25.99
CA ALA A 62 -30.57 19.95 -26.40
C ALA A 62 -29.42 19.02 -26.81
N ALA A 63 -29.74 17.74 -27.07
CA ALA A 63 -28.76 16.73 -27.50
C ALA A 63 -27.81 17.24 -28.61
N GLY A 64 -26.49 17.11 -28.36
CA GLY A 64 -25.43 17.59 -29.24
C GLY A 64 -25.18 19.11 -29.24
N GLY A 65 -25.93 19.89 -28.47
CA GLY A 65 -25.64 21.29 -28.20
C GLY A 65 -24.57 21.45 -27.12
N SER A 66 -23.70 22.45 -27.26
CA SER A 66 -22.65 22.76 -26.28
C SER A 66 -22.58 24.27 -26.07
N LEU A 67 -22.62 24.72 -24.81
CA LEU A 67 -22.47 26.11 -24.40
C LEU A 67 -21.24 26.27 -23.52
N THR A 68 -20.33 27.19 -23.85
CA THR A 68 -19.19 27.55 -23.00
C THR A 68 -19.27 29.01 -22.57
N ASN A 69 -19.00 29.29 -21.29
CA ASN A 69 -19.02 30.64 -20.72
C ASN A 69 -18.12 30.76 -19.46
N VAL A 70 -17.95 31.98 -18.96
CA VAL A 70 -17.22 32.27 -17.72
C VAL A 70 -18.15 32.10 -16.51
N ASP A 71 -18.89 33.13 -16.11
CA ASP A 71 -19.93 33.03 -15.08
C ASP A 71 -21.32 32.92 -15.70
N ALA A 72 -22.27 32.30 -14.99
CA ALA A 72 -23.63 32.09 -15.45
C ALA A 72 -24.65 32.55 -14.41
N TYR A 73 -25.70 33.23 -14.87
CA TYR A 73 -26.75 33.79 -14.01
C TYR A 73 -28.12 33.45 -14.59
N VAL A 74 -28.93 32.70 -13.85
CA VAL A 74 -30.35 32.43 -14.20
C VAL A 74 -31.22 33.20 -13.21
N GLY A 75 -31.72 34.37 -13.63
CA GLY A 75 -32.32 35.37 -12.75
C GLY A 75 -31.28 36.19 -11.99
N ALA A 76 -30.54 37.06 -12.69
CA ALA A 76 -29.37 37.76 -12.15
C ALA A 76 -29.70 38.87 -11.14
N GLN A 77 -30.80 39.60 -11.33
CA GLN A 77 -31.22 40.72 -10.46
C GLN A 77 -32.63 40.52 -9.86
N ALA A 78 -32.98 41.39 -8.91
CA ALA A 78 -34.31 41.41 -8.30
C ALA A 78 -35.40 41.65 -9.36
N GLY A 79 -36.48 40.86 -9.32
CA GLY A 79 -37.56 40.89 -10.32
C GLY A 79 -37.36 39.98 -11.54
N ALA A 80 -36.16 39.46 -11.79
CA ALA A 80 -35.91 38.42 -12.79
C ALA A 80 -36.31 37.05 -12.22
N SER A 81 -37.62 36.79 -12.11
CA SER A 81 -38.20 35.52 -11.63
C SER A 81 -38.58 34.57 -12.79
N ASP A 82 -38.85 33.30 -12.47
CA ASP A 82 -39.40 32.32 -13.42
C ASP A 82 -38.52 32.07 -14.67
N ASN A 83 -37.22 32.40 -14.63
CA ASN A 83 -36.28 32.10 -15.72
C ASN A 83 -35.80 30.65 -15.66
N THR A 84 -35.62 30.00 -16.81
CA THR A 84 -35.30 28.57 -16.86
C THR A 84 -34.11 28.26 -17.77
N ALA A 85 -33.27 27.31 -17.36
CA ALA A 85 -32.24 26.70 -18.20
C ALA A 85 -32.36 25.18 -18.15
N THR A 86 -32.49 24.52 -19.30
CA THR A 86 -32.60 23.06 -19.41
C THR A 86 -31.42 22.51 -20.21
N VAL A 87 -30.74 21.50 -19.66
CA VAL A 87 -29.64 20.77 -20.32
C VAL A 87 -30.00 19.30 -20.37
N SER A 88 -30.45 18.81 -21.54
CA SER A 88 -31.02 17.47 -21.67
C SER A 88 -30.69 16.80 -23.00
N GLY A 89 -30.41 15.50 -22.92
CA GLY A 89 -30.11 14.63 -24.04
C GLY A 89 -28.61 14.32 -24.18
N ALA A 90 -28.31 13.27 -24.93
CA ALA A 90 -26.94 12.81 -25.14
C ALA A 90 -26.03 13.92 -25.71
N ASN A 91 -24.88 14.13 -25.07
CA ASN A 91 -23.90 15.16 -25.41
C ASN A 91 -24.46 16.60 -25.39
N ALA A 92 -25.53 16.86 -24.62
CA ALA A 92 -25.94 18.23 -24.29
C ALA A 92 -25.02 18.75 -23.16
N GLU A 93 -24.27 19.81 -23.40
CA GLU A 93 -23.20 20.25 -22.49
C GLU A 93 -23.27 21.76 -22.17
N TRP A 94 -23.11 22.10 -20.90
CA TRP A 94 -22.89 23.46 -20.43
C TRP A 94 -21.58 23.55 -19.64
N ILE A 95 -20.55 24.12 -20.26
CA ILE A 95 -19.24 24.38 -19.68
C ILE A 95 -19.19 25.79 -19.11
N ASN A 96 -19.62 25.96 -17.86
CA ASN A 96 -19.44 27.20 -17.11
C ASN A 96 -18.13 27.10 -16.31
N THR A 97 -17.16 27.97 -16.56
CA THR A 97 -15.83 27.83 -15.91
C THR A 97 -15.76 28.50 -14.53
N GLY A 98 -16.61 29.50 -14.29
CA GLY A 98 -16.74 30.27 -13.05
C GLY A 98 -17.89 29.78 -12.17
N THR A 99 -18.63 30.73 -11.59
CA THR A 99 -19.81 30.49 -10.75
C THR A 99 -21.05 30.34 -11.62
N LEU A 100 -21.88 29.33 -11.30
CA LEU A 100 -23.27 29.25 -11.76
C LEU A 100 -24.18 29.72 -10.62
N GLN A 101 -24.88 30.82 -10.84
CA GLN A 101 -25.85 31.39 -9.90
C GLN A 101 -27.27 31.15 -10.38
N VAL A 102 -28.13 30.62 -9.50
CA VAL A 102 -29.56 30.45 -9.74
C VAL A 102 -30.35 31.33 -8.77
N GLY A 103 -31.02 32.35 -9.32
CA GLY A 103 -31.71 33.39 -8.60
C GLY A 103 -30.78 34.46 -7.99
N ALA A 104 -31.40 35.42 -7.31
CA ALA A 104 -30.78 36.50 -6.57
C ALA A 104 -31.74 36.97 -5.46
N ALA A 105 -31.26 37.81 -4.54
CA ALA A 105 -32.11 38.35 -3.48
C ALA A 105 -33.30 39.16 -4.05
N GLY A 106 -34.53 38.68 -3.83
CA GLY A 106 -35.76 39.32 -4.32
C GLY A 106 -36.26 38.81 -5.68
N ASN A 107 -35.84 37.62 -6.12
CA ASN A 107 -36.50 36.86 -7.19
C ASN A 107 -36.75 35.40 -6.75
N SER A 108 -37.55 34.67 -7.53
CA SER A 108 -38.04 33.32 -7.21
C SER A 108 -38.31 32.51 -8.47
N ASN A 109 -38.49 31.20 -8.32
CA ASN A 109 -38.82 30.23 -9.38
C ASN A 109 -37.81 30.16 -10.54
N ASN A 110 -36.65 30.79 -10.43
CA ASN A 110 -35.58 30.57 -11.40
C ASN A 110 -35.06 29.15 -11.25
N SER A 111 -34.81 28.47 -12.36
CA SER A 111 -34.36 27.09 -12.31
C SER A 111 -33.38 26.68 -13.38
N VAL A 112 -32.47 25.77 -12.99
CA VAL A 112 -31.65 24.97 -13.89
C VAL A 112 -32.12 23.52 -13.77
N SER A 113 -32.25 22.81 -14.88
CA SER A 113 -32.64 21.40 -14.92
C SER A 113 -31.70 20.60 -15.81
N VAL A 114 -31.15 19.52 -15.27
CA VAL A 114 -30.21 18.63 -15.99
C VAL A 114 -30.77 17.20 -15.99
N SER A 115 -30.80 16.54 -17.14
CA SER A 115 -31.35 15.17 -17.29
C SER A 115 -30.83 14.46 -18.54
N ASP A 116 -31.13 13.16 -18.67
CA ASP A 116 -31.06 12.41 -19.95
C ASP A 116 -29.69 12.40 -20.65
N GLY A 117 -28.59 12.39 -19.88
CA GLY A 117 -27.22 12.45 -20.40
C GLY A 117 -26.67 13.87 -20.56
N GLY A 118 -27.46 14.90 -20.24
CA GLY A 118 -27.01 16.29 -20.19
C GLY A 118 -25.97 16.51 -19.09
N THR A 119 -25.03 17.42 -19.33
CA THR A 119 -23.91 17.71 -18.45
C THR A 119 -23.76 19.21 -18.21
N VAL A 120 -23.64 19.61 -16.95
CA VAL A 120 -23.28 20.98 -16.53
C VAL A 120 -22.00 20.91 -15.73
N THR A 121 -21.04 21.81 -16.00
CA THR A 121 -19.86 22.00 -15.14
C THR A 121 -19.82 23.42 -14.60
N ALA A 122 -19.31 23.61 -13.38
CA ALA A 122 -19.08 24.90 -12.73
C ALA A 122 -17.87 24.80 -11.78
N SER A 123 -17.23 25.91 -11.43
CA SER A 123 -16.31 25.92 -10.28
C SER A 123 -17.04 26.09 -8.96
N ASN A 124 -18.20 26.75 -8.98
CA ASN A 124 -19.08 26.92 -7.83
C ASN A 124 -20.55 26.97 -8.29
N LEU A 125 -21.47 26.43 -7.48
CA LEU A 125 -22.91 26.52 -7.69
C LEU A 125 -23.55 27.19 -6.47
N VAL A 126 -24.20 28.34 -6.69
CA VAL A 126 -24.92 29.12 -5.69
C VAL A 126 -26.40 29.16 -6.06
N VAL A 127 -27.25 28.57 -5.22
CA VAL A 127 -28.71 28.67 -5.37
C VAL A 127 -29.26 29.58 -4.28
N PHE A 128 -29.98 30.63 -4.69
CA PHE A 128 -30.70 31.51 -3.78
C PHE A 128 -32.02 30.86 -3.33
N ALA A 129 -32.52 31.26 -2.16
CA ALA A 129 -33.82 30.80 -1.65
C ALA A 129 -34.95 30.99 -2.69
N ASP A 130 -35.94 30.10 -2.66
CA ASP A 130 -37.08 30.06 -3.60
C ASP A 130 -36.70 29.83 -5.09
N ASN A 131 -35.46 29.42 -5.38
CA ASN A 131 -34.95 29.05 -6.70
C ASN A 131 -34.39 27.61 -6.67
N ALA A 132 -34.16 26.98 -7.83
CA ALA A 132 -33.83 25.54 -7.88
C ALA A 132 -32.78 25.13 -8.92
N PHE A 133 -31.79 24.35 -8.51
CA PHE A 133 -30.98 23.51 -9.42
C PHE A 133 -31.44 22.06 -9.29
N ASN A 134 -32.03 21.51 -10.35
CA ASN A 134 -32.57 20.15 -10.39
C ASN A 134 -31.62 19.23 -11.14
N LEU A 135 -30.96 18.32 -10.40
CA LEU A 135 -30.12 17.26 -10.93
C LEU A 135 -30.95 15.98 -11.01
N ASN A 136 -31.48 15.68 -12.19
CA ASN A 136 -32.43 14.59 -12.42
C ASN A 136 -31.75 13.35 -13.03
N THR A 137 -32.54 12.31 -13.26
CA THR A 137 -32.12 11.02 -13.82
C THR A 137 -31.24 11.17 -15.07
N ASN A 138 -30.05 10.54 -15.03
CA ASN A 138 -28.98 10.61 -16.02
C ASN A 138 -28.39 12.01 -16.29
N GLY A 139 -28.79 13.03 -15.54
CA GLY A 139 -28.19 14.37 -15.58
C GLY A 139 -26.89 14.40 -14.77
N ASN A 140 -25.90 15.15 -15.26
CA ASN A 140 -24.56 15.21 -14.67
C ASN A 140 -24.21 16.65 -14.26
N LEU A 141 -23.76 16.84 -13.02
CA LEU A 141 -23.19 18.10 -12.51
C LEU A 141 -21.75 17.88 -12.05
N GLY A 142 -20.80 18.60 -12.64
CA GLY A 142 -19.42 18.66 -12.18
C GLY A 142 -19.10 19.98 -11.48
N ILE A 143 -18.73 19.95 -10.20
CA ILE A 143 -18.25 21.10 -9.43
C ILE A 143 -16.75 20.95 -9.17
N SER A 144 -15.90 21.81 -9.72
CA SER A 144 -14.45 21.70 -9.46
C SER A 144 -14.02 22.26 -8.09
N GLY A 145 -14.80 23.15 -7.50
CA GLY A 145 -14.56 23.70 -6.17
C GLY A 145 -15.18 22.89 -5.02
N ALA A 146 -15.20 23.49 -3.83
CA ALA A 146 -15.90 22.93 -2.67
C ALA A 146 -17.42 23.05 -2.84
N PHE A 147 -18.18 22.06 -2.36
CA PHE A 147 -19.62 21.97 -2.61
C PHE A 147 -20.42 21.60 -1.35
N ASN A 148 -21.51 22.32 -1.14
CA ASN A 148 -22.52 22.01 -0.13
C ASN A 148 -23.71 21.30 -0.80
N ALA A 149 -23.75 19.97 -0.75
CA ALA A 149 -24.86 19.18 -1.29
C ALA A 149 -26.16 19.33 -0.46
N GLY A 150 -26.09 19.93 0.73
CA GLY A 150 -27.25 20.30 1.55
C GLY A 150 -27.69 21.75 1.40
N GLN A 151 -27.22 22.49 0.39
CA GLN A 151 -27.67 23.86 0.17
C GLN A 151 -29.15 23.90 -0.26
N SER A 152 -29.89 24.90 0.21
CA SER A 152 -31.29 25.08 -0.18
C SER A 152 -31.41 25.29 -1.68
N GLY A 153 -32.39 24.64 -2.32
CA GLY A 153 -32.62 24.71 -3.75
C GLY A 153 -31.73 23.81 -4.61
N PHE A 154 -30.72 23.13 -4.07
CA PHE A 154 -30.05 22.05 -4.79
C PHE A 154 -30.83 20.73 -4.60
N ASN A 155 -31.54 20.31 -5.65
CA ASN A 155 -32.38 19.13 -5.66
C ASN A 155 -31.64 17.98 -6.36
N TRP A 156 -31.01 17.11 -5.58
CA TRP A 156 -30.36 15.90 -6.08
C TRP A 156 -31.34 14.73 -6.11
N ASN A 157 -32.03 14.62 -7.25
CA ASN A 157 -33.06 13.62 -7.48
C ASN A 157 -32.44 12.27 -7.89
N ASP A 158 -33.27 11.23 -7.89
CA ASP A 158 -32.86 9.86 -8.22
C ASP A 158 -32.34 9.72 -9.66
N GLY A 159 -31.30 8.92 -9.82
CA GLY A 159 -30.51 8.81 -11.06
C GLY A 159 -29.63 10.02 -11.37
N GLY A 160 -29.56 11.04 -10.51
CA GLY A 160 -28.72 12.22 -10.71
C GLY A 160 -27.24 11.94 -10.37
N HIS A 161 -26.31 12.47 -11.18
CA HIS A 161 -24.87 12.26 -11.02
C HIS A 161 -24.15 13.55 -10.63
N LEU A 162 -23.51 13.56 -9.46
CA LEU A 162 -22.70 14.66 -8.94
C LEU A 162 -21.21 14.28 -8.95
N SER A 163 -20.38 15.14 -9.50
CA SER A 163 -18.92 15.06 -9.42
C SER A 163 -18.37 16.28 -8.70
N VAL A 164 -17.46 16.09 -7.73
CA VAL A 164 -16.88 17.17 -6.90
C VAL A 164 -15.36 17.06 -6.85
N GLY A 165 -14.68 18.16 -7.18
CA GLY A 165 -13.22 18.29 -7.18
C GLY A 165 -12.62 18.97 -5.94
N GLY A 166 -13.46 19.59 -5.12
CA GLY A 166 -13.09 20.15 -3.82
C GLY A 166 -13.75 19.44 -2.64
N ARG A 167 -13.72 20.07 -1.46
CA ARG A 167 -14.35 19.53 -0.26
C ARG A 167 -15.87 19.43 -0.41
N LEU A 168 -16.43 18.26 -0.12
CA LEU A 168 -17.87 18.01 -0.06
C LEU A 168 -18.40 18.08 1.39
N TRP A 169 -19.57 18.67 1.59
CA TRP A 169 -20.32 18.59 2.85
C TRP A 169 -21.84 18.72 2.65
N GLY A 170 -22.61 18.61 3.74
CA GLY A 170 -24.05 18.91 3.77
C GLY A 170 -24.98 17.77 3.35
N LEU A 171 -24.45 16.59 3.03
CA LEU A 171 -25.29 15.39 2.87
C LEU A 171 -26.01 15.04 4.18
N PRO A 172 -27.19 14.38 4.12
CA PRO A 172 -28.01 14.10 5.30
C PRO A 172 -27.25 13.35 6.39
N VAL A 173 -27.50 13.72 7.65
CA VAL A 173 -27.00 13.01 8.83
C VAL A 173 -28.18 12.53 9.65
N THR A 174 -28.13 11.25 10.04
CA THR A 174 -29.06 10.62 10.98
C THR A 174 -28.31 10.07 12.18
N ASN A 175 -29.02 9.53 13.17
CA ASN A 175 -28.42 8.70 14.20
C ASN A 175 -28.78 7.21 13.97
N LEU A 176 -27.79 6.37 13.71
CA LEU A 176 -27.92 4.92 13.59
C LEU A 176 -27.00 4.25 14.60
N ASN A 177 -27.50 3.24 15.31
CA ASN A 177 -26.76 2.49 16.33
C ASN A 177 -26.07 3.38 17.40
N ASN A 178 -26.73 4.49 17.78
CA ASN A 178 -26.25 5.53 18.70
C ASN A 178 -25.07 6.39 18.20
N ALA A 179 -24.76 6.39 16.89
CA ALA A 179 -23.74 7.26 16.31
C ALA A 179 -24.29 8.11 15.16
N ASP A 180 -23.72 9.30 15.00
CA ASP A 180 -24.03 10.17 13.86
C ASP A 180 -23.54 9.52 12.58
N THR A 181 -24.41 9.46 11.57
CA THR A 181 -24.19 8.70 10.33
C THR A 181 -24.53 9.57 9.13
N THR A 182 -23.53 9.86 8.30
CA THR A 182 -23.72 10.55 7.02
C THR A 182 -24.26 9.57 5.98
N ILE A 183 -25.32 9.96 5.29
CA ILE A 183 -26.04 9.13 4.33
C ILE A 183 -25.81 9.64 2.90
N PHE A 184 -25.43 8.74 2.00
CA PHE A 184 -25.59 8.90 0.56
C PHE A 184 -26.60 7.84 0.07
N ASP A 185 -27.81 8.27 -0.28
CA ASP A 185 -28.98 7.40 -0.49
C ASP A 185 -30.00 8.01 -1.46
N GLY A 186 -30.91 7.15 -1.93
CA GLY A 186 -31.84 7.39 -3.03
C GLY A 186 -31.80 6.20 -3.98
N GLU A 187 -32.31 6.39 -5.19
CA GLU A 187 -32.26 5.36 -6.24
C GLU A 187 -31.28 5.78 -7.34
N ASN A 188 -30.33 4.89 -7.67
CA ASN A 188 -29.41 5.01 -8.80
C ASN A 188 -28.58 6.31 -8.84
N LYS A 189 -28.34 6.98 -7.71
CA LYS A 189 -27.53 8.21 -7.68
C LYS A 189 -26.05 7.89 -7.83
N LYS A 190 -25.29 8.81 -8.43
CA LYS A 190 -23.83 8.69 -8.53
C LYS A 190 -23.12 9.87 -7.87
N LEU A 191 -22.19 9.59 -6.97
CA LEU A 191 -21.25 10.55 -6.41
C LEU A 191 -19.84 10.23 -6.91
N THR A 192 -19.16 11.18 -7.54
CA THR A 192 -17.74 11.09 -7.89
C THR A 192 -16.94 12.14 -7.12
N LEU A 193 -15.92 11.71 -6.39
CA LEU A 193 -14.92 12.57 -5.77
C LEU A 193 -13.64 12.42 -6.59
N THR A 194 -13.21 13.50 -7.26
CA THR A 194 -12.13 13.43 -8.27
C THR A 194 -11.15 14.59 -8.17
N GLY A 195 -9.87 14.29 -7.99
CA GLY A 195 -8.81 15.30 -7.85
C GLY A 195 -8.29 15.39 -6.41
N GLU A 196 -7.03 15.80 -6.26
CA GLU A 196 -6.30 15.84 -4.98
C GLU A 196 -6.93 16.75 -3.91
N SER A 197 -7.82 17.67 -4.30
CA SER A 197 -8.58 18.54 -3.38
C SER A 197 -9.96 17.99 -3.01
N ALA A 198 -10.40 16.88 -3.61
CA ALA A 198 -11.70 16.28 -3.37
C ALA A 198 -11.69 15.56 -2.01
N LEU A 199 -12.35 16.14 -1.01
CA LEU A 199 -12.34 15.62 0.37
C LEU A 199 -13.75 15.51 0.93
N TRP A 200 -14.11 14.32 1.39
CA TRP A 200 -15.36 14.05 2.11
C TRP A 200 -15.03 13.41 3.46
N ASN A 201 -14.91 14.25 4.50
CA ASN A 201 -14.40 13.87 5.81
C ASN A 201 -15.52 13.82 6.87
N HIS A 202 -15.68 12.63 7.46
CA HIS A 202 -16.61 12.24 8.51
C HIS A 202 -15.89 11.45 9.61
N SER A 203 -14.62 11.75 9.91
CA SER A 203 -13.76 10.91 10.78
C SER A 203 -14.25 10.64 12.22
N GLY A 204 -15.37 11.23 12.66
CA GLY A 204 -16.06 10.90 13.92
C GLY A 204 -17.45 10.25 13.76
N ASN A 205 -17.89 10.02 12.52
CA ASN A 205 -19.24 9.59 12.15
C ASN A 205 -19.19 8.34 11.26
N HIS A 206 -20.28 7.59 11.19
CA HIS A 206 -20.42 6.52 10.20
C HIS A 206 -20.71 7.07 8.78
N LEU A 207 -20.43 6.26 7.77
CA LEU A 207 -20.83 6.50 6.38
C LEU A 207 -21.73 5.37 5.88
N VAL A 208 -22.87 5.72 5.26
CA VAL A 208 -23.76 4.76 4.59
C VAL A 208 -23.88 5.12 3.11
N VAL A 209 -23.64 4.14 2.23
CA VAL A 209 -23.93 4.20 0.78
C VAL A 209 -25.07 3.23 0.50
N GLY A 210 -26.26 3.77 0.21
CA GLY A 210 -27.51 3.00 0.17
C GLY A 210 -28.00 2.65 1.58
N LEU A 211 -28.85 3.50 2.15
CA LEU A 211 -29.47 3.27 3.46
C LEU A 211 -30.65 2.32 3.30
N GLU A 212 -31.65 2.75 2.53
CA GLU A 212 -32.79 1.93 2.10
C GLU A 212 -32.81 1.72 0.58
N GLY A 213 -32.23 2.66 -0.18
CA GLY A 213 -32.28 2.71 -1.62
C GLY A 213 -31.22 1.87 -2.33
N SER A 214 -31.45 1.64 -3.63
CA SER A 214 -30.70 0.71 -4.47
C SER A 214 -29.91 1.41 -5.60
N GLY A 215 -28.89 0.73 -6.10
CA GLY A 215 -28.13 1.14 -7.29
C GLY A 215 -27.24 2.38 -7.13
N ASN A 216 -27.02 2.89 -5.92
CA ASN A 216 -26.20 4.08 -5.72
C ASN A 216 -24.72 3.76 -5.91
N GLN A 217 -23.98 4.65 -6.59
CA GLN A 217 -22.55 4.47 -6.87
C GLN A 217 -21.72 5.61 -6.28
N LEU A 218 -20.76 5.29 -5.40
CA LEU A 218 -19.70 6.19 -4.96
C LEU A 218 -18.40 5.86 -5.70
N VAL A 219 -17.78 6.86 -6.33
CA VAL A 219 -16.48 6.74 -7.00
C VAL A 219 -15.50 7.69 -6.35
N VAL A 220 -14.37 7.19 -5.88
CA VAL A 220 -13.25 7.96 -5.33
C VAL A 220 -12.06 7.77 -6.26
N THR A 221 -11.61 8.85 -6.91
CA THR A 221 -10.61 8.74 -7.98
C THR A 221 -9.71 9.96 -8.12
N ASN A 222 -8.64 9.85 -8.92
CA ASN A 222 -7.68 10.91 -9.23
C ASN A 222 -7.14 11.66 -8.00
N GLY A 223 -6.88 10.97 -6.89
CA GLY A 223 -6.41 11.58 -5.63
C GLY A 223 -7.51 12.05 -4.68
N GLY A 224 -8.78 11.75 -4.97
CA GLY A 224 -9.90 12.05 -4.07
C GLY A 224 -9.81 11.24 -2.77
N THR A 225 -10.33 11.80 -1.67
CA THR A 225 -10.26 11.21 -0.33
C THR A 225 -11.61 11.18 0.39
N VAL A 226 -11.99 10.02 0.91
CA VAL A 226 -13.11 9.80 1.85
C VAL A 226 -12.55 9.36 3.20
N GLN A 227 -13.10 9.90 4.30
CA GLN A 227 -12.73 9.51 5.67
C GLN A 227 -13.97 9.33 6.53
N ASN A 228 -14.05 8.27 7.33
CA ASN A 228 -15.16 8.01 8.26
C ASN A 228 -14.77 7.02 9.37
N ALA A 229 -15.62 6.89 10.39
CA ALA A 229 -15.42 5.93 11.47
C ALA A 229 -15.75 4.49 11.02
N ASP A 230 -17.03 4.15 10.88
CA ASP A 230 -17.50 2.86 10.34
C ASP A 230 -18.28 3.06 9.04
N ALA A 231 -18.29 2.05 8.16
CA ALA A 231 -18.87 2.14 6.82
C ALA A 231 -19.83 1.00 6.53
N TYR A 232 -20.94 1.32 5.86
CA TYR A 232 -21.94 0.37 5.37
C TYR A 232 -22.26 0.63 3.89
N VAL A 233 -22.19 -0.41 3.06
CA VAL A 233 -22.57 -0.35 1.63
C VAL A 233 -23.74 -1.29 1.42
N GLY A 234 -24.94 -0.74 1.27
CA GLY A 234 -26.21 -1.46 1.35
C GLY A 234 -26.56 -1.83 2.80
N TYR A 235 -27.11 -0.89 3.56
CA TYR A 235 -27.40 -1.06 4.99
C TYR A 235 -28.68 -1.88 5.26
N ALA A 236 -29.82 -1.48 4.68
CA ALA A 236 -31.08 -2.20 4.85
C ALA A 236 -31.21 -3.41 3.91
N ASP A 237 -32.10 -4.34 4.26
CA ASP A 237 -32.45 -5.51 3.44
C ASP A 237 -33.02 -5.16 2.05
N THR A 238 -33.46 -3.91 1.83
CA THR A 238 -33.93 -3.41 0.53
C THR A 238 -32.83 -2.72 -0.28
N ALA A 239 -31.71 -2.36 0.33
CA ALA A 239 -30.64 -1.60 -0.31
C ALA A 239 -29.76 -2.55 -1.13
N ASN A 240 -30.11 -2.75 -2.40
CA ASN A 240 -29.48 -3.72 -3.30
C ASN A 240 -28.61 -3.02 -4.35
N GLY A 241 -27.54 -3.68 -4.81
CA GLY A 241 -26.76 -3.19 -5.95
C GLY A 241 -26.05 -1.84 -5.73
N ASN A 242 -25.81 -1.43 -4.49
CA ASN A 242 -25.02 -0.22 -4.20
C ASN A 242 -23.54 -0.53 -4.34
N GLU A 243 -22.79 0.37 -4.97
CA GLU A 243 -21.39 0.17 -5.36
C GLU A 243 -20.48 1.27 -4.81
N VAL A 244 -19.29 0.90 -4.34
CA VAL A 244 -18.20 1.85 -4.09
C VAL A 244 -16.96 1.44 -4.89
N VAL A 245 -16.39 2.37 -5.66
CA VAL A 245 -15.16 2.18 -6.43
C VAL A 245 -14.09 3.15 -5.96
N VAL A 246 -12.91 2.64 -5.61
CA VAL A 246 -11.72 3.43 -5.27
C VAL A 246 -10.61 3.09 -6.26
N THR A 247 -10.30 4.01 -7.19
CA THR A 247 -9.42 3.74 -8.34
C THR A 247 -8.54 4.93 -8.71
N GLY A 248 -7.31 4.67 -9.14
CA GLY A 248 -6.34 5.67 -9.54
C GLY A 248 -5.44 6.09 -8.37
N THR A 249 -4.17 6.37 -8.69
CA THR A 249 -3.12 6.74 -7.73
C THR A 249 -3.55 7.83 -6.73
N ASN A 250 -3.15 7.67 -5.47
CA ASN A 250 -3.47 8.55 -4.33
C ASN A 250 -4.96 8.65 -3.94
N SER A 251 -5.86 7.92 -4.61
CA SER A 251 -7.28 7.90 -4.24
C SER A 251 -7.46 7.04 -2.99
N LEU A 252 -8.08 7.58 -1.95
CA LEU A 252 -8.12 6.97 -0.62
C LEU A 252 -9.52 6.92 -0.03
N TRP A 253 -9.92 5.75 0.46
CA TRP A 253 -11.00 5.63 1.44
C TRP A 253 -10.43 5.15 2.78
N ALA A 254 -10.35 6.05 3.76
CA ALA A 254 -9.86 5.76 5.09
C ALA A 254 -11.01 5.59 6.09
N ASN A 255 -11.39 4.35 6.33
CA ASN A 255 -12.35 3.93 7.35
C ASN A 255 -11.57 3.54 8.62
N SER A 256 -11.83 4.14 9.79
CA SER A 256 -11.06 3.82 11.01
C SER A 256 -11.60 2.63 11.81
N GLY A 257 -12.76 2.09 11.43
CA GLY A 257 -13.50 1.01 12.09
C GLY A 257 -13.79 -0.14 11.12
N THR A 258 -14.98 -0.72 11.21
CA THR A 258 -15.40 -1.83 10.33
C THR A 258 -15.99 -1.29 9.02
N LEU A 259 -15.62 -1.89 7.89
CA LEU A 259 -16.32 -1.77 6.62
C LEU A 259 -17.23 -2.99 6.45
N THR A 260 -18.54 -2.77 6.35
CA THR A 260 -19.55 -3.80 6.11
C THR A 260 -20.14 -3.65 4.71
N VAL A 261 -20.09 -4.72 3.92
CA VAL A 261 -20.69 -4.78 2.58
C VAL A 261 -21.92 -5.68 2.62
N GLY A 262 -23.08 -5.10 2.32
CA GLY A 262 -24.40 -5.73 2.39
C GLY A 262 -24.94 -5.97 3.80
N SER A 263 -26.13 -6.54 3.84
CA SER A 263 -26.87 -6.98 5.03
C SER A 263 -27.23 -8.48 4.91
N THR A 264 -27.99 -9.02 5.85
CA THR A 264 -28.41 -10.43 5.85
C THR A 264 -29.22 -10.84 4.61
N ASN A 265 -30.07 -9.96 4.07
CA ASN A 265 -31.02 -10.30 3.00
C ASN A 265 -30.83 -9.52 1.69
N ASN A 266 -30.04 -8.44 1.67
CA ASN A 266 -29.77 -7.71 0.44
C ASN A 266 -28.68 -8.39 -0.42
N VAL A 267 -28.65 -8.04 -1.71
CA VAL A 267 -27.80 -8.69 -2.71
C VAL A 267 -27.14 -7.67 -3.65
N GLY A 268 -25.99 -8.07 -4.21
CA GLY A 268 -25.32 -7.35 -5.28
C GLY A 268 -24.63 -6.05 -4.87
N ASN A 269 -24.58 -5.71 -3.57
CA ASN A 269 -23.76 -4.59 -3.13
C ASN A 269 -22.29 -4.94 -3.30
N SER A 270 -21.48 -3.96 -3.74
CA SER A 270 -20.09 -4.16 -4.10
C SER A 270 -19.19 -3.05 -3.56
N VAL A 271 -17.98 -3.44 -3.18
CA VAL A 271 -16.84 -2.52 -3.06
C VAL A 271 -15.75 -3.02 -4.00
N ALA A 272 -15.07 -2.11 -4.68
CA ALA A 272 -13.96 -2.39 -5.57
C ALA A 272 -12.81 -1.41 -5.31
N VAL A 273 -11.58 -1.93 -5.25
CA VAL A 273 -10.35 -1.14 -5.19
C VAL A 273 -9.38 -1.61 -6.27
N ALA A 274 -8.80 -0.67 -7.03
CA ALA A 274 -7.99 -0.95 -8.22
C ALA A 274 -7.00 0.20 -8.55
N ASP A 275 -6.09 -0.03 -9.50
CA ASP A 275 -5.33 1.01 -10.23
C ASP A 275 -4.56 2.01 -9.34
N GLY A 276 -4.01 1.58 -8.21
CA GLY A 276 -3.29 2.42 -7.24
C GLY A 276 -4.20 3.16 -6.25
N GLY A 277 -5.51 2.87 -6.23
CA GLY A 277 -6.43 3.28 -5.18
C GLY A 277 -6.21 2.47 -3.90
N LYS A 278 -6.48 3.09 -2.74
CA LYS A 278 -6.33 2.45 -1.41
C LYS A 278 -7.61 2.52 -0.59
N ILE A 279 -7.96 1.42 0.07
CA ILE A 279 -8.93 1.35 1.16
C ILE A 279 -8.19 0.93 2.43
N SER A 280 -8.40 1.64 3.54
CA SER A 280 -7.97 1.18 4.87
C SER A 280 -9.17 0.98 5.79
N ALA A 281 -9.18 -0.09 6.58
CA ALA A 281 -10.18 -0.40 7.60
C ALA A 281 -9.54 -1.02 8.86
N ALA A 282 -10.25 -1.04 9.98
CA ALA A 282 -9.92 -1.90 11.13
C ALA A 282 -10.45 -3.33 10.95
N GLY A 283 -11.48 -3.53 10.13
CA GLY A 283 -12.00 -4.84 9.77
C GLY A 283 -12.89 -4.78 8.52
N LEU A 284 -13.04 -5.91 7.83
CA LEU A 284 -13.90 -6.06 6.66
C LEU A 284 -14.85 -7.25 6.87
N THR A 285 -16.16 -6.98 6.75
CA THR A 285 -17.22 -7.99 6.75
C THR A 285 -18.01 -7.90 5.45
N VAL A 286 -18.04 -9.00 4.68
CA VAL A 286 -18.87 -9.13 3.49
C VAL A 286 -20.01 -10.10 3.78
N ASN A 287 -21.26 -9.61 3.63
CA ASN A 287 -22.44 -10.46 3.78
C ASN A 287 -22.72 -11.26 2.50
N ASN A 288 -23.38 -12.42 2.64
CA ASN A 288 -23.67 -13.33 1.54
C ASN A 288 -24.33 -12.61 0.33
N ASN A 289 -23.96 -13.00 -0.89
CA ASN A 289 -24.41 -12.40 -2.16
C ASN A 289 -23.97 -10.94 -2.40
N ASN A 290 -23.09 -10.39 -1.57
CA ASN A 290 -22.43 -9.11 -1.77
C ASN A 290 -20.91 -9.36 -1.97
N THR A 291 -20.15 -8.35 -2.43
CA THR A 291 -18.73 -8.55 -2.79
C THR A 291 -17.81 -7.43 -2.34
N PHE A 292 -16.59 -7.78 -1.95
CA PHE A 292 -15.45 -6.88 -1.92
C PHE A 292 -14.42 -7.38 -2.93
N ASN A 293 -14.02 -6.55 -3.87
CA ASN A 293 -13.14 -6.90 -4.97
C ASN A 293 -11.82 -6.11 -4.83
N LEU A 294 -10.77 -6.81 -4.40
CA LEU A 294 -9.39 -6.35 -4.43
C LEU A 294 -8.85 -6.68 -5.82
N ASN A 295 -8.91 -5.71 -6.73
CA ASN A 295 -8.53 -5.86 -8.13
C ASN A 295 -7.05 -5.47 -8.34
N ALA A 296 -6.53 -5.72 -9.55
CA ALA A 296 -5.19 -5.35 -9.98
C ALA A 296 -4.83 -3.89 -9.65
N GLY A 297 -3.63 -3.67 -9.13
CA GLY A 297 -3.11 -2.42 -8.61
C GLY A 297 -3.83 -1.87 -7.37
N GLY A 298 -4.89 -2.52 -6.88
CA GLY A 298 -5.64 -2.09 -5.70
C GLY A 298 -4.91 -2.40 -4.40
N ASN A 299 -5.12 -1.56 -3.38
CA ASN A 299 -4.53 -1.73 -2.04
C ASN A 299 -5.64 -1.81 -0.97
N LEU A 300 -5.71 -2.93 -0.26
CA LEU A 300 -6.53 -3.08 0.95
C LEU A 300 -5.64 -3.21 2.18
N ASP A 301 -5.89 -2.37 3.18
CA ASP A 301 -5.14 -2.31 4.43
C ASP A 301 -6.09 -2.54 5.62
N ILE A 302 -5.99 -3.72 6.25
CA ILE A 302 -6.80 -4.12 7.40
C ILE A 302 -5.94 -4.10 8.66
N SER A 303 -6.13 -3.12 9.53
CA SER A 303 -5.33 -2.97 10.76
C SER A 303 -5.71 -3.93 11.89
N GLY A 304 -6.82 -4.67 11.78
CA GLY A 304 -7.26 -5.69 12.74
C GLY A 304 -7.29 -7.11 12.15
N ASP A 305 -8.03 -8.01 12.80
CA ASP A 305 -8.17 -9.40 12.37
C ASP A 305 -8.93 -9.50 11.03
N PHE A 306 -8.47 -10.41 10.16
CA PHE A 306 -9.06 -10.61 8.84
C PHE A 306 -9.21 -12.09 8.47
N ASN A 307 -10.39 -12.46 8.00
CA ASN A 307 -10.65 -13.74 7.38
C ASN A 307 -10.70 -13.57 5.85
N ALA A 308 -9.61 -13.91 5.18
CA ALA A 308 -9.52 -13.86 3.72
C ALA A 308 -10.33 -14.98 3.04
N GLY A 309 -10.68 -16.05 3.77
CA GLY A 309 -11.58 -17.11 3.33
C GLY A 309 -13.08 -16.78 3.50
N GLN A 310 -13.44 -15.53 3.83
CA GLN A 310 -14.84 -15.14 3.97
C GLN A 310 -15.55 -15.07 2.59
N GLY A 311 -16.82 -15.45 2.56
CA GLY A 311 -17.62 -15.40 1.33
C GLY A 311 -17.74 -13.98 0.78
N GLY A 312 -17.49 -13.81 -0.52
CA GLY A 312 -17.61 -12.53 -1.22
C GLY A 312 -16.37 -11.63 -1.15
N PHE A 313 -15.32 -11.99 -0.41
CA PHE A 313 -14.00 -11.37 -0.60
C PHE A 313 -13.31 -12.01 -1.81
N ASN A 314 -13.09 -11.20 -2.84
CA ASN A 314 -12.47 -11.59 -4.10
C ASN A 314 -11.10 -10.91 -4.21
N TRP A 315 -10.02 -11.68 -4.12
CA TRP A 315 -8.65 -11.18 -4.30
C TRP A 315 -8.11 -11.62 -5.67
N VAL A 316 -8.07 -10.65 -6.58
CA VAL A 316 -7.57 -10.79 -7.93
C VAL A 316 -6.04 -10.62 -7.95
N ASP A 317 -5.42 -11.18 -8.99
CA ASP A 317 -4.01 -10.97 -9.35
C ASP A 317 -3.62 -9.48 -9.36
N ASP A 318 -2.35 -9.18 -9.05
CA ASP A 318 -1.80 -7.81 -8.86
C ASP A 318 -2.51 -6.96 -7.76
N GLY A 319 -3.36 -7.57 -6.93
CA GLY A 319 -3.94 -6.93 -5.74
C GLY A 319 -3.02 -7.01 -4.52
N LEU A 320 -2.90 -5.91 -3.75
CA LEU A 320 -2.14 -5.86 -2.50
C LEU A 320 -3.07 -5.91 -1.27
N LEU A 321 -2.82 -6.86 -0.38
CA LEU A 321 -3.45 -6.99 0.93
C LEU A 321 -2.41 -6.77 2.05
N SER A 322 -2.68 -5.83 2.95
CA SER A 322 -1.94 -5.61 4.19
C SER A 322 -2.80 -5.97 5.40
N VAL A 323 -2.27 -6.73 6.36
CA VAL A 323 -2.98 -7.16 7.57
C VAL A 323 -2.14 -6.92 8.82
N GLY A 324 -2.69 -6.13 9.75
CA GLY A 324 -2.10 -5.79 11.05
C GLY A 324 -2.60 -6.63 12.24
N GLY A 325 -3.66 -7.42 12.05
CA GLY A 325 -4.14 -8.42 13.03
C GLY A 325 -3.90 -9.86 12.58
N SER A 326 -4.73 -10.79 13.06
CA SER A 326 -4.66 -12.19 12.67
C SER A 326 -5.31 -12.45 11.31
N LEU A 327 -4.52 -12.94 10.35
CA LEU A 327 -4.96 -13.43 9.05
C LEU A 327 -5.38 -14.91 9.16
N THR A 328 -6.60 -15.20 8.69
CA THR A 328 -7.21 -16.53 8.71
C THR A 328 -7.94 -16.84 7.40
N GLY A 329 -8.34 -18.11 7.22
CA GLY A 329 -9.15 -18.56 6.08
C GLY A 329 -8.38 -18.86 4.79
N MET A 330 -7.05 -18.69 4.79
CA MET A 330 -6.17 -19.05 3.68
C MET A 330 -4.92 -19.80 4.21
N THR A 331 -4.42 -20.74 3.41
CA THR A 331 -3.20 -21.54 3.69
C THR A 331 -2.12 -21.41 2.60
N GLU A 332 -2.41 -20.63 1.56
CA GLU A 332 -1.55 -20.42 0.41
C GLU A 332 -1.72 -18.98 -0.09
N LEU A 333 -0.66 -18.41 -0.66
CA LEU A 333 -0.70 -17.19 -1.45
C LEU A 333 -0.41 -17.59 -2.90
N ASP A 334 -1.45 -17.65 -3.72
CA ASP A 334 -1.37 -18.16 -5.09
C ASP A 334 -2.22 -17.33 -6.07
N GLY A 335 -1.81 -17.34 -7.35
CA GLY A 335 -2.27 -16.43 -8.39
C GLY A 335 -1.07 -15.78 -9.10
N THR A 336 -1.29 -14.63 -9.72
CA THR A 336 -0.23 -13.85 -10.38
C THR A 336 0.00 -12.54 -9.65
N ASP A 337 1.25 -12.20 -9.36
CA ASP A 337 1.68 -10.89 -8.82
C ASP A 337 0.98 -10.42 -7.52
N LYS A 338 0.33 -11.33 -6.76
CA LYS A 338 -0.37 -10.94 -5.52
C LYS A 338 0.62 -10.58 -4.42
N SER A 339 0.34 -9.48 -3.73
CA SER A 339 1.21 -8.97 -2.66
C SER A 339 0.52 -9.05 -1.30
N LEU A 340 1.08 -9.83 -0.37
CA LEU A 340 0.64 -9.93 1.02
C LEU A 340 1.66 -9.25 1.94
N ILE A 341 1.18 -8.38 2.83
CA ILE A 341 1.97 -7.80 3.92
C ILE A 341 1.35 -8.22 5.26
N ILE A 342 2.15 -8.82 6.13
CA ILE A 342 1.83 -9.04 7.54
C ILE A 342 2.60 -7.99 8.34
N ASP A 343 1.92 -6.91 8.76
CA ASP A 343 2.52 -5.72 9.37
C ASP A 343 2.18 -5.64 10.87
N GLY A 344 2.97 -6.32 11.70
CA GLY A 344 2.68 -6.51 13.13
C GLY A 344 1.59 -7.56 13.43
N GLY A 345 0.90 -8.05 12.40
CA GLY A 345 -0.14 -9.09 12.48
C GLY A 345 0.39 -10.51 12.62
N SER A 346 -0.47 -11.51 12.41
CA SER A 346 -0.04 -12.92 12.40
C SER A 346 -0.75 -13.78 11.35
N TRP A 347 -0.04 -14.73 10.75
CA TRP A 347 -0.62 -15.76 9.89
C TRP A 347 -0.10 -17.14 10.33
N THR A 348 -0.95 -17.88 11.05
CA THR A 348 -0.63 -19.21 11.59
C THR A 348 -1.42 -20.29 10.86
N THR A 349 -0.72 -21.29 10.33
CA THR A 349 -1.31 -22.52 9.78
C THR A 349 -0.74 -23.74 10.49
N ASN A 350 -1.51 -24.82 10.54
CA ASN A 350 -1.10 -26.10 11.14
C ASN A 350 -0.56 -27.07 10.08
N SER A 351 -0.41 -26.59 8.84
CA SER A 351 -0.23 -27.34 7.61
C SER A 351 0.95 -26.79 6.83
N ASP A 352 1.17 -27.31 5.62
CA ASP A 352 2.04 -26.65 4.67
C ASP A 352 1.55 -25.22 4.40
N LEU A 353 2.49 -24.29 4.19
CA LEU A 353 2.28 -22.95 3.67
C LEU A 353 2.93 -22.89 2.28
N THR A 354 2.20 -22.40 1.28
CA THR A 354 2.72 -22.30 -0.10
C THR A 354 2.60 -20.86 -0.60
N ILE A 355 3.69 -20.31 -1.14
CA ILE A 355 3.77 -19.02 -1.82
C ILE A 355 4.08 -19.31 -3.29
N GLY A 356 3.09 -19.15 -4.18
CA GLY A 356 3.11 -19.73 -5.52
C GLY A 356 2.96 -21.26 -5.49
N LEU A 357 1.72 -21.74 -5.57
CA LEU A 357 1.42 -23.16 -5.75
C LEU A 357 1.66 -23.54 -7.21
N ASP A 358 0.89 -22.94 -8.11
CA ASP A 358 1.08 -22.95 -9.57
C ASP A 358 1.41 -21.55 -10.11
N GLY A 359 1.17 -20.51 -9.30
CA GLY A 359 1.30 -19.11 -9.68
C GLY A 359 2.71 -18.51 -9.53
N SER A 360 2.90 -17.37 -10.19
CA SER A 360 4.18 -16.67 -10.31
C SER A 360 4.12 -15.22 -9.83
N GLY A 361 5.26 -14.67 -9.42
CA GLY A 361 5.39 -13.26 -9.02
C GLY A 361 4.75 -12.89 -7.68
N ASN A 362 4.18 -13.86 -6.94
CA ASN A 362 3.53 -13.58 -5.65
C ASN A 362 4.56 -13.16 -4.60
N SER A 363 4.22 -12.17 -3.77
CA SER A 363 5.11 -11.59 -2.77
C SER A 363 4.51 -11.66 -1.36
N LEU A 364 5.26 -12.19 -0.40
CA LEU A 364 4.95 -12.12 1.03
C LEU A 364 6.00 -11.26 1.75
N THR A 365 5.56 -10.17 2.38
CA THR A 365 6.40 -9.37 3.29
C THR A 365 5.93 -9.54 4.73
N ILE A 366 6.85 -9.86 5.63
CA ILE A 366 6.63 -9.98 7.07
C ILE A 366 7.43 -8.87 7.74
N GLN A 367 6.73 -7.88 8.30
CA GLN A 367 7.30 -6.66 8.85
C GLN A 367 6.56 -6.16 10.10
N GLY A 368 7.03 -5.06 10.70
CA GLY A 368 6.33 -4.41 11.82
C GLY A 368 6.25 -5.22 13.12
N GLY A 369 7.02 -6.32 13.24
CA GLY A 369 6.85 -7.30 14.32
C GLY A 369 5.86 -8.42 14.00
N GLY A 370 5.48 -8.59 12.72
CA GLY A 370 4.54 -9.60 12.26
C GLY A 370 5.09 -11.02 12.37
N VAL A 371 4.20 -11.99 12.58
CA VAL A 371 4.58 -13.40 12.83
C VAL A 371 3.84 -14.36 11.90
N VAL A 372 4.57 -15.06 11.04
CA VAL A 372 4.04 -16.16 10.23
C VAL A 372 4.54 -17.49 10.79
N SER A 373 3.67 -18.51 10.85
CA SER A 373 4.06 -19.83 11.37
C SER A 373 3.29 -20.97 10.71
N ASN A 374 3.99 -22.06 10.40
CA ASN A 374 3.46 -23.16 9.58
C ASN A 374 4.25 -24.47 9.77
N ALA A 375 3.74 -25.57 9.21
CA ALA A 375 4.35 -26.90 9.35
C ALA A 375 5.57 -27.08 8.42
N ASN A 376 5.36 -27.06 7.10
CA ASN A 376 6.42 -27.01 6.07
C ASN A 376 6.14 -25.82 5.14
N ALA A 377 7.15 -25.32 4.44
CA ALA A 377 7.03 -24.18 3.53
C ALA A 377 7.51 -24.51 2.11
N TYR A 378 6.82 -23.92 1.13
CA TYR A 378 7.17 -23.98 -0.29
C TYR A 378 7.08 -22.57 -0.89
N VAL A 379 8.13 -22.12 -1.57
CA VAL A 379 8.13 -20.89 -2.37
C VAL A 379 8.41 -21.28 -3.82
N GLY A 380 7.39 -21.20 -4.68
CA GLY A 380 7.38 -21.79 -6.01
C GLY A 380 7.30 -23.33 -5.97
N ARG A 381 6.09 -23.89 -5.76
CA ARG A 381 5.90 -25.33 -5.50
C ARG A 381 5.85 -26.21 -6.75
N ASN A 382 4.93 -25.94 -7.68
CA ASN A 382 4.74 -26.76 -8.88
C ASN A 382 5.46 -26.15 -10.09
N ALA A 383 5.61 -26.93 -11.16
CA ALA A 383 6.34 -26.54 -12.36
C ALA A 383 5.82 -25.23 -13.00
N GLY A 384 6.65 -24.19 -13.02
CA GLY A 384 6.33 -22.87 -13.58
C GLY A 384 5.82 -21.86 -12.56
N ALA A 385 5.81 -22.19 -11.26
CA ALA A 385 5.62 -21.25 -10.17
C ALA A 385 6.93 -20.48 -9.94
N ASP A 386 7.14 -19.43 -10.73
CA ASP A 386 8.40 -18.70 -10.86
C ASP A 386 8.35 -17.33 -10.16
N SER A 387 9.52 -16.80 -9.81
CA SER A 387 9.67 -15.41 -9.31
C SER A 387 8.82 -15.07 -8.07
N ASN A 388 8.42 -16.06 -7.27
CA ASN A 388 7.72 -15.82 -6.00
C ASN A 388 8.73 -15.38 -4.93
N MET A 389 8.38 -14.33 -4.18
CA MET A 389 9.29 -13.66 -3.26
C MET A 389 8.76 -13.70 -1.82
N VAL A 390 9.65 -13.94 -0.85
CA VAL A 390 9.36 -13.74 0.58
C VAL A 390 10.42 -12.83 1.19
N MET A 391 9.99 -11.83 1.96
CA MET A 391 10.84 -10.90 2.68
C MET A 391 10.48 -10.88 4.17
N VAL A 392 11.46 -11.05 5.04
CA VAL A 392 11.30 -10.94 6.50
C VAL A 392 12.22 -9.83 7.01
N THR A 393 11.64 -8.72 7.46
CA THR A 393 12.37 -7.47 7.67
C THR A 393 11.86 -6.70 8.89
N GLY A 394 12.74 -6.04 9.63
CA GLY A 394 12.40 -5.29 10.84
C GLY A 394 12.40 -6.14 12.13
N ALA A 395 12.63 -5.47 13.26
CA ALA A 395 12.75 -6.12 14.56
C ALA A 395 11.47 -6.84 15.01
N ASN A 396 11.65 -8.07 15.52
CA ASN A 396 10.59 -9.00 15.93
C ASN A 396 9.71 -9.53 14.79
N SER A 397 10.01 -9.24 13.52
CA SER A 397 9.34 -9.87 12.38
C SER A 397 9.87 -11.30 12.23
N VAL A 398 8.99 -12.30 12.31
CA VAL A 398 9.39 -13.71 12.39
C VAL A 398 8.62 -14.59 11.40
N TRP A 399 9.32 -15.46 10.68
CA TRP A 399 8.75 -16.63 10.03
C TRP A 399 9.21 -17.91 10.72
N ALA A 400 8.30 -18.60 11.42
CA ALA A 400 8.56 -19.82 12.19
C ALA A 400 7.97 -21.06 11.50
N ASN A 401 8.78 -21.72 10.68
CA ASN A 401 8.45 -22.93 9.94
C ASN A 401 8.97 -24.17 10.69
N SER A 402 8.10 -25.03 11.22
CA SER A 402 8.53 -26.14 12.09
C SER A 402 9.20 -27.33 11.37
N GLY A 403 9.26 -27.29 10.04
CA GLY A 403 9.72 -28.35 9.15
C GLY A 403 10.70 -27.81 8.10
N THR A 404 10.64 -28.34 6.88
CA THR A 404 11.50 -27.90 5.78
C THR A 404 10.91 -26.68 5.07
N LEU A 405 11.76 -25.70 4.75
CA LEU A 405 11.47 -24.64 3.77
C LEU A 405 12.13 -25.02 2.44
N ASN A 406 11.35 -25.06 1.38
CA ASN A 406 11.81 -25.38 0.02
C ASN A 406 11.66 -24.13 -0.85
N VAL A 407 12.75 -23.66 -1.46
CA VAL A 407 12.77 -22.49 -2.35
C VAL A 407 13.07 -22.98 -3.77
N GLY A 408 12.03 -22.97 -4.62
CA GLY A 408 11.90 -23.94 -5.70
C GLY A 408 11.59 -25.35 -5.13
N SER A 409 10.68 -26.08 -5.77
CA SER A 409 10.36 -27.48 -5.40
C SER A 409 10.14 -28.40 -6.60
N ALA A 410 10.32 -27.87 -7.82
CA ALA A 410 10.29 -28.62 -9.07
C ALA A 410 11.43 -28.14 -9.96
N ASP A 411 12.09 -29.06 -10.68
CA ASP A 411 13.32 -28.89 -11.47
C ASP A 411 13.29 -27.82 -12.58
N THR A 412 12.17 -27.11 -12.74
CA THR A 412 11.95 -26.06 -13.76
C THR A 412 11.63 -24.70 -13.17
N ASN A 413 11.54 -24.56 -11.84
CA ASN A 413 11.13 -23.33 -11.18
C ASN A 413 12.33 -22.40 -11.01
N ALA A 414 12.18 -21.13 -11.37
CA ALA A 414 13.29 -20.17 -11.38
C ALA A 414 12.91 -18.82 -10.75
N GLY A 415 13.92 -18.15 -10.20
CA GLY A 415 13.81 -16.80 -9.65
C GLY A 415 13.02 -16.70 -8.34
N ASN A 416 12.60 -17.82 -7.74
CA ASN A 416 11.97 -17.77 -6.42
C ASN A 416 13.02 -17.37 -5.38
N MET A 417 12.65 -16.49 -4.47
CA MET A 417 13.60 -15.82 -3.59
C MET A 417 13.05 -15.68 -2.17
N VAL A 418 13.84 -16.09 -1.18
CA VAL A 418 13.56 -15.80 0.24
C VAL A 418 14.65 -14.89 0.78
N THR A 419 14.28 -13.77 1.38
CA THR A 419 15.22 -12.80 1.95
C THR A 419 14.89 -12.52 3.41
N VAL A 420 15.93 -12.42 4.25
CA VAL A 420 15.83 -11.99 5.65
C VAL A 420 16.88 -10.92 5.96
N GLU A 421 16.46 -9.82 6.58
CA GLU A 421 17.26 -8.61 6.77
C GLU A 421 16.77 -7.76 7.96
N ASN A 422 17.50 -6.71 8.32
CA ASN A 422 17.02 -5.61 9.19
C ASN A 422 16.41 -6.07 10.54
N SER A 423 17.02 -7.05 11.22
CA SER A 423 16.52 -7.68 12.46
C SER A 423 15.28 -8.57 12.32
N GLY A 424 14.91 -8.95 11.10
CA GLY A 424 13.98 -10.04 10.83
C GLY A 424 14.61 -11.42 11.08
N THR A 425 13.77 -12.41 11.38
CA THR A 425 14.20 -13.78 11.70
C THR A 425 13.40 -14.82 10.92
N ILE A 426 14.09 -15.73 10.26
CA ILE A 426 13.51 -16.96 9.71
C ILE A 426 14.00 -18.13 10.57
N ALA A 427 13.08 -18.92 11.12
CA ALA A 427 13.36 -20.14 11.87
C ALA A 427 12.78 -21.35 11.14
N VAL A 428 13.63 -22.33 10.83
CA VAL A 428 13.29 -23.55 10.08
C VAL A 428 13.84 -24.81 10.77
N ALA A 429 13.26 -25.98 10.47
CA ALA A 429 13.91 -27.26 10.80
C ALA A 429 14.84 -27.75 9.67
N GLY A 430 14.62 -27.32 8.43
CA GLY A 430 15.54 -27.54 7.32
C GLY A 430 15.32 -26.53 6.20
N LEU A 431 16.33 -26.36 5.35
CA LEU A 431 16.29 -25.50 4.18
C LEU A 431 16.76 -26.30 2.96
N VAL A 432 15.97 -26.25 1.89
CA VAL A 432 16.28 -26.79 0.55
C VAL A 432 16.11 -25.65 -0.43
N ILE A 433 17.08 -25.48 -1.33
CA ILE A 433 17.06 -24.47 -2.40
C ILE A 433 17.38 -25.22 -3.68
N GLU A 434 16.44 -25.24 -4.62
CA GLU A 434 16.62 -25.86 -5.94
C GLU A 434 17.32 -24.87 -6.89
N ALA A 435 17.99 -25.39 -7.92
CA ALA A 435 18.75 -24.59 -8.89
C ALA A 435 17.93 -23.42 -9.49
N ASP A 436 18.62 -22.32 -9.83
CA ASP A 436 18.03 -21.05 -10.31
C ASP A 436 17.08 -20.34 -9.31
N ASN A 437 17.11 -20.70 -8.02
CA ASN A 437 16.40 -20.01 -6.92
C ASN A 437 17.39 -19.57 -5.83
N GLU A 438 16.99 -18.63 -4.96
CA GLU A 438 17.91 -17.99 -4.00
C GLU A 438 17.37 -17.90 -2.56
N PHE A 439 18.26 -18.07 -1.58
CA PHE A 439 18.04 -17.61 -0.20
C PHE A 439 19.07 -16.54 0.17
N ASN A 440 18.60 -15.35 0.53
CA ASN A 440 19.40 -14.17 0.84
C ASN A 440 19.37 -13.86 2.35
N LEU A 441 20.50 -14.08 3.03
CA LEU A 441 20.72 -13.72 4.43
C LEU A 441 21.50 -12.40 4.47
N ASN A 442 20.77 -11.28 4.56
CA ASN A 442 21.30 -9.91 4.43
C ASN A 442 21.61 -9.27 5.80
N SER A 443 22.19 -8.07 5.78
CA SER A 443 22.54 -7.31 7.00
C SER A 443 21.36 -7.14 7.96
N GLY A 444 21.64 -7.32 9.25
CA GLY A 444 20.70 -7.43 10.34
C GLY A 444 19.85 -8.72 10.36
N GLY A 445 19.85 -9.53 9.30
CA GLY A 445 19.00 -10.72 9.19
C GLY A 445 19.49 -11.90 10.04
N THR A 446 18.55 -12.75 10.47
CA THR A 446 18.85 -14.00 11.18
C THR A 446 18.16 -15.19 10.51
N LEU A 447 18.92 -16.25 10.20
CA LEU A 447 18.40 -17.57 9.85
C LEU A 447 18.76 -18.57 10.96
N ALA A 448 17.76 -19.17 11.58
CA ALA A 448 17.92 -20.23 12.58
C ALA A 448 17.45 -21.58 12.02
N ILE A 449 18.34 -22.58 11.99
CA ILE A 449 18.08 -23.92 11.45
C ILE A 449 18.31 -24.96 12.54
N SER A 450 17.25 -25.65 12.97
CA SER A 450 17.36 -26.67 14.03
C SER A 450 17.84 -28.06 13.55
N GLY A 451 17.71 -28.35 12.24
CA GLY A 451 18.17 -29.60 11.63
C GLY A 451 19.54 -29.49 10.95
N ALA A 452 19.86 -30.49 10.13
CA ALA A 452 21.08 -30.46 9.33
C ALA A 452 20.98 -29.44 8.20
N PHE A 453 22.09 -28.79 7.88
CA PHE A 453 22.22 -27.78 6.84
C PHE A 453 23.55 -27.98 6.10
N ASP A 454 23.48 -27.93 4.77
CA ASP A 454 24.65 -27.77 3.92
C ASP A 454 24.70 -26.31 3.49
N ALA A 455 25.76 -25.61 3.88
CA ALA A 455 25.92 -24.19 3.61
C ALA A 455 26.55 -23.88 2.24
N ASP A 456 26.92 -24.91 1.45
CA ASP A 456 27.48 -24.75 0.11
C ASP A 456 26.87 -25.74 -0.91
N PRO A 457 25.55 -25.70 -1.21
CA PRO A 457 24.96 -26.63 -2.18
C PRO A 457 25.49 -26.36 -3.60
N GLU A 458 25.22 -25.17 -4.16
CA GLU A 458 25.70 -24.72 -5.48
C GLU A 458 25.89 -23.18 -5.54
N GLY A 459 26.09 -22.51 -4.39
CA GLY A 459 26.15 -21.04 -4.30
C GLY A 459 24.79 -20.33 -4.23
N LEU A 460 23.70 -21.06 -3.99
CA LEU A 460 22.32 -20.57 -3.93
C LEU A 460 21.95 -19.94 -2.55
N PHE A 461 22.79 -20.16 -1.53
CA PHE A 461 22.67 -19.55 -0.20
C PHE A 461 23.60 -18.34 -0.09
N ASN A 462 23.03 -17.15 -0.25
CA ASN A 462 23.76 -15.89 -0.25
C ASN A 462 23.89 -15.36 1.18
N TRP A 463 25.00 -15.72 1.85
CA TRP A 463 25.33 -15.18 3.17
C TRP A 463 26.03 -13.82 3.07
N GLY A 464 25.28 -12.74 3.29
CA GLY A 464 25.77 -11.36 3.36
C GLY A 464 26.51 -11.01 4.66
N ASN A 465 27.14 -9.83 4.68
CA ASN A 465 27.81 -9.29 5.87
C ASN A 465 26.79 -8.86 6.94
N ASP A 466 27.25 -8.66 8.19
CA ASP A 466 26.43 -8.19 9.33
C ASP A 466 25.16 -9.04 9.54
N SER A 467 25.28 -10.36 9.46
CA SER A 467 24.13 -11.28 9.48
C SER A 467 24.42 -12.54 10.29
N THR A 468 23.35 -13.16 10.81
CA THR A 468 23.46 -14.29 11.75
C THR A 468 22.90 -15.57 11.15
N LEU A 469 23.72 -16.62 11.14
CA LEU A 469 23.31 -18.01 10.91
C LEU A 469 23.39 -18.76 12.25
N GLU A 470 22.28 -19.30 12.70
CA GLU A 470 22.18 -20.13 13.91
C GLU A 470 21.84 -21.57 13.52
N VAL A 471 22.59 -22.56 14.03
CA VAL A 471 22.47 -23.96 13.65
C VAL A 471 22.41 -24.86 14.88
N GLY A 472 21.30 -25.56 15.05
CA GLY A 472 21.09 -26.58 16.09
C GLY A 472 21.41 -28.01 15.66
N GLY A 473 21.57 -28.26 14.35
CA GLY A 473 21.93 -29.56 13.80
C GLY A 473 23.35 -29.64 13.25
N ILE A 474 23.57 -30.49 12.25
CA ILE A 474 24.86 -30.67 11.60
C ILE A 474 25.02 -29.63 10.50
N LEU A 475 26.09 -28.83 10.56
CA LEU A 475 26.54 -27.96 9.48
C LEU A 475 27.60 -28.73 8.67
N ASP A 476 27.18 -29.34 7.56
CA ASP A 476 28.04 -30.19 6.74
C ASP A 476 28.94 -29.35 5.82
N GLY A 477 30.09 -29.91 5.41
CA GLY A 477 31.04 -29.28 4.48
C GLY A 477 31.73 -27.98 4.94
N PHE A 478 31.27 -27.34 6.01
CA PHE A 478 31.62 -25.95 6.33
C PHE A 478 33.05 -25.78 6.84
N THR A 479 33.91 -25.25 5.96
CA THR A 479 35.34 -25.02 6.21
C THR A 479 35.68 -23.56 6.55
N ARG A 480 34.76 -22.60 6.36
CA ARG A 480 35.13 -21.17 6.34
C ARG A 480 33.99 -20.21 6.65
N LEU A 481 34.15 -19.46 7.74
CA LEU A 481 33.41 -18.23 8.02
C LEU A 481 34.23 -17.02 7.54
N ASP A 482 33.81 -16.40 6.43
CA ASP A 482 34.52 -15.27 5.81
C ASP A 482 33.56 -14.29 5.12
N GLY A 483 33.99 -13.05 4.98
CA GLY A 483 33.13 -11.87 4.86
C GLY A 483 33.43 -10.92 6.02
N ASN A 484 32.60 -9.90 6.24
CA ASN A 484 32.74 -9.01 7.39
C ASN A 484 31.52 -9.11 8.31
N GLU A 485 31.75 -9.02 9.62
CA GLU A 485 30.69 -8.91 10.65
C GLU A 485 29.69 -10.09 10.66
N LYS A 486 30.01 -11.24 10.05
CA LYS A 486 29.13 -12.42 10.05
C LYS A 486 29.16 -13.14 11.39
N THR A 487 28.00 -13.60 11.85
CA THR A 487 27.88 -14.39 13.08
C THR A 487 27.40 -15.80 12.78
N LEU A 488 28.20 -16.81 13.13
CA LEU A 488 27.78 -18.21 13.19
C LEU A 488 27.53 -18.59 14.65
N VAL A 489 26.34 -19.09 14.97
CA VAL A 489 26.01 -19.68 16.26
C VAL A 489 25.71 -21.16 16.08
N LEU A 490 26.36 -22.02 16.84
CA LEU A 490 26.00 -23.42 16.99
C LEU A 490 25.32 -23.59 18.35
N ASP A 491 23.99 -23.76 18.39
CA ASP A 491 23.24 -24.02 19.63
C ASP A 491 22.94 -25.52 19.76
N GLY A 492 23.90 -26.26 20.33
CA GLY A 492 23.89 -27.73 20.32
C GLY A 492 24.30 -28.38 18.99
N GLY A 493 24.41 -27.59 17.90
CA GLY A 493 24.81 -28.06 16.57
C GLY A 493 26.28 -28.46 16.43
N SER A 494 26.67 -28.95 15.25
CA SER A 494 28.04 -29.47 15.03
C SER A 494 28.62 -29.21 13.65
N ILE A 495 29.95 -29.05 13.59
CA ILE A 495 30.75 -29.02 12.36
C ILE A 495 31.73 -30.19 12.41
N ALA A 496 31.78 -31.03 11.37
CA ALA A 496 32.59 -32.25 11.37
C ALA A 496 33.46 -32.40 10.09
N ILE A 497 34.59 -31.69 10.06
CA ILE A 497 35.55 -31.66 8.94
C ILE A 497 36.94 -32.21 9.35
N PRO A 498 37.04 -33.48 9.81
CA PRO A 498 38.24 -34.02 10.46
C PRO A 498 39.50 -34.12 9.59
N SER A 499 39.39 -33.88 8.27
CA SER A 499 40.50 -33.88 7.31
C SER A 499 40.96 -32.48 6.91
N ASP A 500 40.15 -31.46 7.19
CA ASP A 500 40.26 -30.11 6.60
C ASP A 500 40.38 -29.02 7.67
N TRP A 501 40.52 -27.76 7.25
CA TRP A 501 40.66 -26.63 8.15
C TRP A 501 39.33 -25.91 8.38
N LEU A 502 39.16 -25.35 9.58
CA LEU A 502 38.15 -24.33 9.86
C LEU A 502 38.81 -22.95 9.88
N GLU A 503 38.44 -22.08 8.96
CA GLU A 503 38.83 -20.67 8.89
C GLU A 503 37.75 -19.77 9.49
N VAL A 504 38.14 -18.83 10.35
CA VAL A 504 37.28 -17.75 10.87
C VAL A 504 37.98 -16.42 10.58
N GLY A 505 37.48 -15.71 9.57
CA GLY A 505 38.14 -14.58 8.94
C GLY A 505 39.37 -15.02 8.13
N TYR A 506 39.16 -15.48 6.88
CA TYR A 506 40.28 -15.74 5.99
C TYR A 506 40.85 -14.44 5.43
N ALA A 507 39.99 -13.57 4.91
CA ALA A 507 40.35 -12.26 4.37
C ALA A 507 39.56 -11.13 5.03
N GLY A 508 38.33 -11.39 5.49
CA GLY A 508 37.49 -10.38 6.15
C GLY A 508 37.63 -10.31 7.67
N SER A 509 36.95 -9.32 8.25
CA SER A 509 37.12 -8.89 9.65
C SER A 509 35.87 -9.07 10.49
N ASP A 510 36.05 -9.04 11.81
CA ASP A 510 34.97 -8.92 12.80
C ASP A 510 33.93 -10.07 12.76
N ASN A 511 34.27 -11.21 12.13
CA ASN A 511 33.41 -12.39 12.11
C ASN A 511 33.42 -13.09 13.47
N THR A 512 32.28 -13.62 13.88
CA THR A 512 32.07 -14.24 15.18
C THR A 512 31.55 -15.67 15.03
N LEU A 513 32.24 -16.66 15.61
CA LEU A 513 31.75 -18.03 15.75
C LEU A 513 31.50 -18.34 17.23
N LYS A 514 30.29 -18.78 17.58
CA LYS A 514 29.93 -19.21 18.93
C LYS A 514 29.49 -20.67 18.93
N ALA A 515 30.17 -21.53 19.68
CA ALA A 515 29.68 -22.85 20.03
C ALA A 515 29.08 -22.80 21.44
N LEU A 516 27.77 -22.94 21.55
CA LEU A 516 27.02 -22.93 22.81
C LEU A 516 26.90 -24.35 23.40
N ALA A 517 26.10 -24.51 24.45
CA ALA A 517 26.01 -25.76 25.19
C ALA A 517 25.68 -26.97 24.28
N GLY A 518 26.47 -28.04 24.39
CA GLY A 518 26.36 -29.24 23.57
C GLY A 518 26.96 -29.15 22.16
N ALA A 519 27.36 -27.96 21.68
CA ALA A 519 27.85 -27.81 20.31
C ALA A 519 29.26 -28.39 20.12
N THR A 520 29.50 -29.06 18.98
CA THR A 520 30.77 -29.76 18.74
C THR A 520 31.40 -29.40 17.39
N ILE A 521 32.65 -28.95 17.42
CA ILE A 521 33.44 -28.61 16.24
C ILE A 521 34.60 -29.58 16.14
N GLN A 522 34.78 -30.22 14.99
CA GLN A 522 35.92 -31.07 14.68
C GLN A 522 36.58 -30.61 13.38
N SER A 523 37.87 -30.28 13.42
CA SER A 523 38.67 -29.97 12.23
C SER A 523 40.07 -30.56 12.33
N GLN A 524 40.79 -30.68 11.20
CA GLN A 524 42.21 -31.01 11.19
C GLN A 524 43.07 -29.80 11.60
N ASN A 525 42.71 -28.59 11.15
CA ASN A 525 43.34 -27.33 11.58
C ASN A 525 42.27 -26.28 11.92
N GLY A 526 42.61 -25.28 12.72
CA GLY A 526 41.74 -24.14 13.02
C GLY A 526 42.51 -22.83 12.90
N TRP A 527 42.04 -21.89 12.08
CA TRP A 527 42.72 -20.60 11.83
C TRP A 527 41.75 -19.45 12.09
N ILE A 528 42.16 -18.51 12.95
CA ILE A 528 41.42 -17.26 13.22
C ILE A 528 42.27 -16.10 12.71
N GLY A 529 41.74 -15.26 11.82
CA GLY A 529 42.46 -14.14 11.19
C GLY A 529 43.61 -14.60 10.28
N ALA A 530 43.27 -15.32 9.20
CA ALA A 530 44.25 -16.05 8.38
C ALA A 530 45.13 -15.14 7.50
N ALA A 531 44.56 -14.09 6.88
CA ALA A 531 45.28 -13.15 6.04
C ALA A 531 45.46 -11.77 6.71
N LYS A 532 46.21 -10.91 6.02
CA LYS A 532 46.48 -9.54 6.48
C LYS A 532 45.23 -8.68 6.30
N GLY A 533 44.76 -8.07 7.39
CA GLY A 533 43.52 -7.28 7.44
C GLY A 533 42.30 -8.10 7.89
N SER A 534 42.48 -9.40 8.15
CA SER A 534 41.48 -10.26 8.80
C SER A 534 41.50 -10.02 10.31
N ASP A 535 41.17 -8.79 10.68
CA ASP A 535 41.28 -8.27 12.04
C ASP A 535 39.98 -8.53 12.83
N GLY A 536 40.03 -8.54 14.16
CA GLY A 536 38.83 -8.55 15.02
C GLY A 536 37.98 -9.83 15.05
N ASN A 537 38.36 -10.91 14.35
CA ASN A 537 37.54 -12.13 14.32
C ASN A 537 37.60 -12.90 15.66
N SER A 538 36.47 -13.41 16.11
CA SER A 538 36.31 -14.07 17.42
C SER A 538 35.73 -15.47 17.30
N VAL A 539 36.27 -16.41 18.07
CA VAL A 539 35.68 -17.74 18.30
C VAL A 539 35.40 -17.90 19.79
N THR A 540 34.18 -18.24 20.17
CA THR A 540 33.78 -18.51 21.56
C THR A 540 33.29 -19.95 21.68
N ILE A 541 33.89 -20.74 22.58
CA ILE A 541 33.44 -22.08 22.94
C ILE A 541 32.93 -22.04 24.38
N MET A 542 31.62 -22.18 24.58
CA MET A 542 30.98 -21.95 25.87
C MET A 542 29.83 -22.90 26.20
N GLY A 543 29.59 -23.16 27.48
CA GLY A 543 28.52 -24.05 27.94
C GLY A 543 28.95 -25.51 28.11
N THR A 544 28.14 -26.28 28.85
CA THR A 544 28.43 -27.70 29.11
C THR A 544 28.45 -28.53 27.84
N ASN A 545 29.43 -29.42 27.71
CA ASN A 545 29.67 -30.28 26.55
C ASN A 545 29.96 -29.53 25.23
N SER A 546 30.17 -28.21 25.25
CA SER A 546 30.65 -27.53 24.05
C SER A 546 32.12 -27.81 23.83
N SER A 547 32.52 -28.06 22.58
CA SER A 547 33.92 -28.38 22.30
C SER A 547 34.41 -28.04 20.89
N TRP A 548 35.71 -27.74 20.78
CA TRP A 548 36.44 -27.70 19.51
C TRP A 548 37.66 -28.62 19.55
N TYR A 549 37.60 -29.71 18.79
CA TYR A 549 38.72 -30.61 18.53
C TYR A 549 39.46 -30.20 17.25
N VAL A 550 40.76 -29.91 17.38
CA VAL A 550 41.64 -29.59 16.25
C VAL A 550 42.74 -30.66 16.15
N GLY A 551 42.71 -31.49 15.11
CA GLY A 551 43.62 -32.63 14.96
C GLY A 551 45.12 -32.30 14.92
N ASN A 552 45.47 -31.09 14.47
CA ASN A 552 46.85 -30.65 14.25
C ASN A 552 47.10 -29.23 14.81
N GLN A 553 46.91 -28.17 14.01
CA GLN A 553 47.30 -26.81 14.40
C GLN A 553 46.12 -25.88 14.62
N LEU A 554 46.12 -25.16 15.76
CA LEU A 554 45.22 -24.06 16.06
C LEU A 554 46.00 -22.73 16.04
N LEU A 555 45.68 -21.82 15.14
CA LEU A 555 46.35 -20.52 15.01
C LEU A 555 45.37 -19.39 15.28
N VAL A 556 45.71 -18.50 16.21
CA VAL A 556 44.94 -17.31 16.57
C VAL A 556 45.74 -16.07 16.17
N GLY A 557 45.28 -15.36 15.16
CA GLY A 557 46.02 -14.26 14.53
C GLY A 557 47.18 -14.77 13.68
N VAL A 558 46.88 -15.41 12.55
CA VAL A 558 47.90 -15.86 11.59
C VAL A 558 48.60 -14.64 10.99
N LEU A 559 47.82 -13.72 10.43
CA LEU A 559 48.27 -12.46 9.84
C LEU A 559 47.35 -11.26 10.18
N GLY A 560 46.17 -11.51 10.76
CA GLY A 560 45.27 -10.49 11.27
C GLY A 560 45.52 -10.14 12.74
N SER A 561 45.10 -8.94 13.14
CA SER A 561 45.30 -8.36 14.47
C SER A 561 43.98 -8.32 15.25
N GLY A 562 44.02 -8.36 16.59
CA GLY A 562 42.79 -8.23 17.39
C GLY A 562 41.87 -9.45 17.38
N ASN A 563 42.32 -10.59 16.84
CA ASN A 563 41.53 -11.83 16.80
C ASN A 563 41.54 -12.53 18.16
N GLU A 564 40.45 -13.18 18.52
CA GLU A 564 40.28 -13.80 19.85
C GLU A 564 39.75 -15.24 19.79
N LEU A 565 40.23 -16.07 20.72
CA LEU A 565 39.59 -17.33 21.11
C LEU A 565 39.17 -17.24 22.59
N ILE A 566 37.87 -17.36 22.86
CA ILE A 566 37.27 -17.39 24.19
C ILE A 566 36.84 -18.82 24.50
N ILE A 567 37.22 -19.32 25.67
CA ILE A 567 36.83 -20.63 26.19
C ILE A 567 36.28 -20.40 27.58
N GLU A 568 34.97 -20.54 27.76
CA GLU A 568 34.31 -20.18 29.02
C GLU A 568 33.19 -21.13 29.43
N ASN A 569 32.79 -21.06 30.70
CA ASN A 569 31.58 -21.72 31.21
C ASN A 569 31.43 -23.21 30.81
N HIS A 570 32.45 -24.03 31.05
CA HIS A 570 32.56 -25.46 30.68
C HIS A 570 32.93 -25.80 29.23
N GLY A 571 33.28 -24.81 28.39
CA GLY A 571 33.82 -25.07 27.04
C GLY A 571 35.18 -25.77 27.05
N LEU A 572 35.40 -26.67 26.08
CA LEU A 572 36.63 -27.44 25.90
C LEU A 572 37.27 -27.20 24.52
N VAL A 573 38.55 -26.85 24.47
CA VAL A 573 39.32 -26.84 23.21
C VAL A 573 40.50 -27.79 23.31
N THR A 574 40.74 -28.59 22.28
CA THR A 574 41.86 -29.55 22.26
C THR A 574 42.63 -29.46 20.95
N ASN A 575 43.97 -29.41 20.99
CA ASN A 575 44.79 -29.35 19.78
C ASN A 575 46.21 -29.94 19.97
N ALA A 576 46.87 -30.37 18.88
CA ALA A 576 48.22 -30.93 18.95
C ALA A 576 49.32 -29.86 19.08
N SER A 577 49.17 -28.72 18.38
CA SER A 577 50.00 -27.52 18.55
C SER A 577 49.20 -26.23 18.32
N ALA A 578 49.53 -25.13 19.00
CA ALA A 578 48.90 -23.85 18.76
C ALA A 578 49.87 -22.67 18.71
N TRP A 579 49.49 -21.64 17.95
CA TRP A 579 50.22 -20.38 17.83
C TRP A 579 49.27 -19.21 18.11
N VAL A 580 49.65 -18.31 19.01
CA VAL A 580 48.92 -17.08 19.30
C VAL A 580 49.77 -15.88 18.88
N GLY A 581 49.23 -15.02 18.03
CA GLY A 581 49.95 -13.91 17.40
C GLY A 581 51.12 -14.43 16.55
N PHE A 582 50.83 -15.26 15.55
CA PHE A 582 51.87 -15.84 14.69
C PHE A 582 52.57 -14.74 13.89
N GLY A 583 51.81 -13.94 13.12
CA GLY A 583 52.32 -12.88 12.25
C GLY A 583 51.82 -11.47 12.55
N ALA A 584 50.95 -11.29 13.55
CA ALA A 584 50.32 -10.01 13.89
C ALA A 584 50.09 -9.85 15.41
N ASN A 585 49.83 -8.62 15.84
CA ASN A 585 49.72 -8.23 17.25
C ASN A 585 48.27 -8.18 17.78
N SER A 586 48.12 -7.97 19.08
CA SER A 586 46.82 -7.80 19.76
C SER A 586 45.88 -9.02 19.67
N ASN A 587 46.39 -10.20 19.34
CA ASN A 587 45.61 -11.43 19.28
C ASN A 587 45.57 -12.12 20.65
N ASN A 588 44.40 -12.58 21.10
CA ASN A 588 44.17 -13.04 22.47
C ASN A 588 43.60 -14.46 22.55
N VAL A 589 43.88 -15.16 23.67
CA VAL A 589 43.16 -16.38 24.04
C VAL A 589 42.76 -16.29 25.51
N THR A 590 41.45 -16.29 25.77
CA THR A 590 40.86 -16.18 27.11
C THR A 590 40.30 -17.53 27.52
N VAL A 591 40.80 -18.10 28.64
CA VAL A 591 40.20 -19.29 29.28
C VAL A 591 39.66 -18.87 30.65
N SER A 592 38.36 -18.95 30.89
CA SER A 592 37.73 -18.44 32.10
C SER A 592 36.49 -19.24 32.54
N GLY A 593 35.95 -18.95 33.72
CA GLY A 593 34.81 -19.69 34.26
C GLY A 593 35.15 -21.08 34.81
N GLY A 594 34.16 -21.72 35.42
CA GLY A 594 34.33 -23.05 36.01
C GLY A 594 34.33 -24.15 34.95
N GLY A 595 35.26 -25.10 35.04
CA GLY A 595 35.29 -26.30 34.20
C GLY A 595 35.69 -26.08 32.73
N SER A 596 36.15 -24.89 32.36
CA SER A 596 36.68 -24.61 31.01
C SER A 596 38.12 -25.06 30.87
N GLU A 597 38.44 -25.69 29.75
CA GLU A 597 39.73 -26.35 29.54
C GLU A 597 40.28 -26.07 28.12
N TRP A 598 41.58 -25.79 28.05
CA TRP A 598 42.33 -25.78 26.79
C TRP A 598 43.48 -26.80 26.86
N LEU A 599 43.34 -27.91 26.15
CA LEU A 599 44.28 -29.03 26.16
C LEU A 599 45.18 -28.98 24.91
N ASN A 600 46.41 -28.51 25.07
CA ASN A 600 47.33 -28.28 23.96
C ASN A 600 48.64 -29.08 24.15
N GLY A 601 49.09 -29.77 23.09
CA GLY A 601 50.37 -30.48 23.08
C GLY A 601 51.61 -29.56 23.03
N ALA A 602 51.52 -28.40 22.37
CA ALA A 602 52.60 -27.40 22.31
C ALA A 602 52.05 -25.99 22.02
N LEU A 603 52.31 -25.03 22.90
CA LEU A 603 51.89 -23.64 22.75
C LEU A 603 53.07 -22.72 22.38
N PHE A 604 52.89 -21.92 21.33
CA PHE A 604 53.81 -20.88 20.88
C PHE A 604 53.11 -19.52 20.90
N ILE A 605 53.81 -18.47 21.32
CA ILE A 605 53.27 -17.11 21.43
C ILE A 605 54.24 -16.13 20.76
N GLY A 606 53.74 -15.27 19.86
CA GLY A 606 54.50 -14.17 19.25
C GLY A 606 55.64 -14.60 18.32
N ALA A 607 55.39 -15.56 17.43
CA ALA A 607 56.44 -16.19 16.62
C ALA A 607 57.16 -15.27 15.63
N VAL A 608 56.45 -14.29 15.07
CA VAL A 608 56.97 -13.32 14.08
C VAL A 608 56.50 -11.88 14.38
N ALA A 609 55.68 -11.67 15.42
CA ALA A 609 55.16 -10.36 15.82
C ALA A 609 56.21 -9.52 16.57
N THR A 610 56.24 -8.21 16.32
CA THR A 610 57.32 -7.32 16.82
C THR A 610 57.18 -6.83 18.26
N ASN A 611 56.06 -7.09 18.94
CA ASN A 611 55.90 -6.92 20.40
C ASN A 611 54.80 -7.86 20.93
N ILE A 612 55.04 -8.48 22.09
CA ILE A 612 54.07 -9.28 22.86
C ILE A 612 53.76 -8.52 24.15
N THR A 613 52.50 -8.48 24.56
CA THR A 613 52.04 -7.97 25.86
C THR A 613 51.00 -8.91 26.44
#